data_AF-A0A963PT92-F1
#
_entry.id   AF-A0A963PT92-F1
#
_cell.length_a   1.000
_cell.length_b   1.000
_cell.length_c   1.000
_cell.angle_alpha   90.00
_cell.angle_beta   90.00
_cell.angle_gamma   90.00
#
_symmetry.space_group_name_H-M   'P 1'
#
loop_
_entity.id
_entity.type
_entity.pdbx_description
1 polymer ?
#
loop_
_entity_poly.entity_id
_entity_poly.type
_entity_poly.pdbx_seq_one_letter_code
_entity_poly.pdbx_strand_id
1 'polypeptide(L)'
;MQVTQHAQVRAKQRGIPPLLIDLLLQFGTSERAGTGASKVFFDKSSRRKIKAYAGSLSSFLEEHLDVYAVVTDDLTVVTTGHRTERFFRH
;
A
#
# COMPACT_ATOMS: atom_id res chain seq x y z
N MET A 1 -2.39 -11.92 8.99
CA MET A 1 -2.65 -10.48 8.75
C MET A 1 -4.13 -10.22 8.92
N GLN A 2 -4.50 -9.10 9.54
CA GLN A 2 -5.90 -8.71 9.71
C GLN A 2 -6.17 -7.42 8.93
N VAL A 3 -7.22 -7.41 8.11
CA VAL A 3 -7.72 -6.20 7.44
C VAL A 3 -9.03 -5.83 8.11
N THR A 4 -9.06 -4.66 8.75
CA THR A 4 -10.25 -4.19 9.46
C THR A 4 -11.42 -3.96 8.51
N GLN A 5 -12.64 -4.03 9.03
CA GLN A 5 -13.84 -3.67 8.27
C GLN A 5 -13.74 -2.24 7.71
N HIS A 6 -13.18 -1.31 8.49
CA HIS A 6 -12.94 0.07 8.04
C HIS A 6 -12.05 0.10 6.79
N ALA A 7 -10.92 -0.61 6.81
CA ALA A 7 -10.01 -0.69 5.67
C ALA A 7 -10.67 -1.34 4.44
N GLN A 8 -11.45 -2.41 4.62
CA GLN A 8 -12.18 -3.06 3.52
C GLN A 8 -13.20 -2.13 2.86
N VAL A 9 -13.99 -1.42 3.68
CA VAL A 9 -14.99 -0.45 3.19
C VAL A 9 -14.29 0.68 2.44
N ARG A 10 -13.20 1.22 2.98
CA ARG A 10 -12.42 2.27 2.30
C ARG A 10 -11.79 1.81 1.00
N ALA A 11 -11.24 0.61 0.96
CA ALA A 11 -10.67 0.03 -0.25
C ALA A 11 -11.72 -0.08 -1.35
N LYS A 12 -12.91 -0.59 -1.01
CA LYS A 12 -14.05 -0.69 -1.95
C LYS A 12 -14.51 0.67 -2.45
N GLN A 13 -14.71 1.64 -1.55
CA GLN A 13 -15.13 3.00 -1.90
C GLN A 13 -14.13 3.71 -2.81
N ARG A 14 -12.85 3.35 -2.74
CA ARG A 14 -11.75 3.96 -3.50
C ARG A 14 -11.33 3.15 -4.72
N GLY A 15 -12.00 2.03 -4.99
CA GLY A 15 -11.64 1.14 -6.11
C GLY A 15 -10.23 0.55 -5.98
N ILE A 16 -9.75 0.31 -4.75
CA ILE A 16 -8.44 -0.30 -4.46
C ILE A 16 -8.65 -1.81 -4.32
N PRO A 17 -8.17 -2.64 -5.27
CA PRO A 17 -8.30 -4.08 -5.18
C PRO A 17 -7.50 -4.67 -4.01
N PRO A 18 -7.96 -5.78 -3.39
CA PRO A 18 -7.20 -6.48 -2.35
C PRO A 18 -5.77 -6.83 -2.74
N LEU A 19 -5.54 -7.18 -4.01
CA LEU A 19 -4.21 -7.46 -4.57
C LEU A 19 -3.21 -6.33 -4.31
N LEU A 20 -3.62 -5.06 -4.40
CA LEU A 20 -2.71 -3.94 -4.14
C LEU A 20 -2.35 -3.82 -2.67
N ILE A 21 -3.26 -4.19 -1.77
CA ILE A 21 -3.01 -4.23 -0.33
C ILE A 21 -1.97 -5.31 -0.03
N ASP A 22 -2.11 -6.50 -0.63
CA ASP A 22 -1.15 -7.59 -0.49
C ASP A 22 0.23 -7.18 -1.01
N LEU A 23 0.29 -6.54 -2.18
CA LEU A 23 1.55 -6.03 -2.76
C LEU A 23 2.17 -4.94 -1.88
N LEU A 24 1.37 -4.06 -1.27
CA LEU A 24 1.87 -3.05 -0.33
C LEU A 24 2.54 -3.72 0.86
N LEU A 25 1.90 -4.72 1.45
CA LEU A 25 2.43 -5.43 2.62
C LEU A 25 3.67 -6.26 2.28
N GLN A 26 3.75 -6.79 1.06
CA GLN A 26 4.86 -7.64 0.63
C GLN A 26 6.09 -6.85 0.15
N PHE A 27 5.88 -5.76 -0.62
CA PHE A 27 6.96 -5.05 -1.30
C PHE A 27 7.10 -3.60 -0.90
N GLY A 28 6.09 -3.02 -0.26
CA GLY A 28 6.02 -1.60 0.07
C GLY A 28 7.08 -1.14 1.04
N THR A 29 7.28 0.18 1.07
CA THR A 29 8.12 0.85 2.06
C THR A 29 7.26 1.33 3.21
N SER A 30 7.70 1.06 4.44
CA SER A 30 7.05 1.52 5.66
C SER A 30 7.69 2.80 6.19
N GLU A 31 6.88 3.78 6.56
CA GLU A 31 7.29 5.02 7.18
C GLU A 31 6.41 5.30 8.41
N ARG A 32 7.03 5.68 9.53
CA ARG A 32 6.29 5.96 10.77
C ARG A 32 5.28 7.09 10.59
N ALA A 33 4.05 6.86 11.03
CA ALA A 33 2.96 7.83 10.93
C ALA A 33 2.34 8.07 12.32
N GLY A 34 3.11 8.73 13.19
CA GLY A 34 2.73 8.96 14.60
C GLY A 34 2.99 7.75 15.50
N THR A 35 2.34 7.71 16.66
CA THR A 35 2.48 6.64 17.66
C THR A 35 1.61 5.44 17.29
N GLY A 36 2.17 4.22 17.31
CA GLY A 36 1.45 2.97 17.05
C GLY A 36 1.13 2.62 15.58
N ALA A 37 1.51 3.45 14.60
CA ALA A 37 1.18 3.19 13.19
C ALA A 37 2.28 3.61 12.20
N SER A 38 2.25 2.96 11.04
CA SER A 38 3.10 3.23 9.88
C SER A 38 2.28 3.33 8.60
N LYS A 39 2.69 4.21 7.69
CA LYS A 39 2.20 4.25 6.31
C LYS A 39 3.06 3.34 5.47
N VAL A 40 2.43 2.41 4.77
CA VAL A 40 3.07 1.54 3.78
C VAL A 40 2.68 2.02 2.38
N PHE A 41 3.65 2.29 1.52
CA PHE A 41 3.42 2.82 0.17
C PHE A 41 4.44 2.28 -0.84
N PHE A 42 4.16 2.47 -2.13
CA PHE A 42 5.11 2.11 -3.18
C PHE A 42 6.09 3.25 -3.48
N ASP A 43 7.37 3.01 -3.20
CA ASP A 43 8.50 3.86 -3.58
C ASP A 43 9.20 3.33 -4.84
N LYS A 44 10.29 3.98 -5.26
CA LYS A 44 11.03 3.56 -6.47
C LYS A 44 11.60 2.14 -6.33
N SER A 45 12.01 1.74 -5.13
CA SER A 45 12.58 0.42 -4.87
C SER A 45 11.49 -0.66 -4.92
N SER A 46 10.37 -0.45 -4.24
CA SER A 46 9.25 -1.39 -4.25
C SER A 46 8.64 -1.56 -5.64
N ARG A 47 8.53 -0.49 -6.44
CA ARG A 47 8.04 -0.59 -7.83
C ARG A 47 8.96 -1.46 -8.69
N ARG A 48 10.28 -1.37 -8.51
CA ARG A 48 11.23 -2.26 -9.19
C ARG A 48 11.05 -3.72 -8.76
N LYS A 49 10.82 -3.99 -7.48
CA LYS A 49 10.55 -5.35 -6.97
C LYS A 49 9.26 -5.91 -7.56
N ILE A 50 8.18 -5.12 -7.60
CA ILE A 50 6.91 -5.51 -8.20
C ILE A 50 7.06 -5.79 -9.68
N LYS A 51 7.81 -4.96 -10.41
CA LYS A 51 8.10 -5.19 -11.83
C LYS A 51 8.82 -6.53 -12.07
N ALA A 52 9.81 -6.84 -11.23
CA ALA A 52 10.51 -8.12 -11.31
C ALA A 52 9.59 -9.31 -10.95
N TYR A 53 8.70 -9.13 -9.96
CA TYR A 53 7.76 -10.16 -9.52
C TYR A 53 6.64 -10.42 -10.54
N ALA A 54 6.03 -9.36 -11.07
CA ALA A 54 4.86 -9.43 -11.96
C ALA A 54 5.23 -9.71 -13.44
N GLY A 55 6.50 -9.51 -13.83
CA GLY A 55 6.96 -9.75 -15.19
C GLY A 55 6.16 -8.95 -16.21
N SER A 56 5.56 -9.64 -17.20
CA SER A 56 4.75 -9.01 -18.25
C SER A 56 3.50 -8.29 -17.75
N LEU A 57 2.99 -8.64 -16.56
CA LEU A 57 1.84 -7.96 -15.94
C LEU A 57 2.22 -6.64 -15.26
N SER A 58 3.51 -6.29 -15.20
CA SER A 58 3.96 -5.09 -14.49
C SER A 58 3.37 -3.82 -15.09
N SER A 59 3.23 -3.75 -16.41
CA SER A 59 2.68 -2.57 -17.11
C SER A 59 1.24 -2.29 -16.69
N PHE A 60 0.42 -3.33 -16.54
CA PHE A 60 -0.96 -3.20 -16.06
C PHE A 60 -1.00 -2.76 -14.59
N LEU A 61 -0.09 -3.26 -13.77
CA LEU A 61 -0.04 -2.90 -12.35
C LEU A 61 0.47 -1.47 -12.11
N GLU A 62 1.39 -0.96 -12.95
CA GLU A 62 2.05 0.34 -12.78
C GLU A 62 1.05 1.50 -12.60
N GLU A 63 -0.08 1.48 -13.32
CA GLU A 63 -1.15 2.50 -13.24
C GLU A 63 -1.90 2.49 -11.90
N HIS A 64 -1.74 1.42 -11.11
CA HIS A 64 -2.44 1.21 -9.84
C HIS A 64 -1.53 1.32 -8.62
N LEU A 65 -0.23 1.60 -8.79
CA LEU A 65 0.75 1.65 -7.68
C LEU A 65 0.78 2.99 -6.93
N ASP A 66 -0.16 3.89 -7.20
CA ASP A 66 -0.32 5.16 -6.45
C ASP A 66 -1.28 4.99 -5.28
N VAL A 67 -1.01 3.99 -4.43
CA VAL A 67 -1.80 3.67 -3.23
C VAL A 67 -0.92 3.56 -1.98
N TYR A 68 -1.55 3.66 -0.81
CA TYR A 68 -0.94 3.42 0.49
C TYR A 68 -1.89 2.70 1.44
N ALA A 69 -1.33 2.09 2.47
CA ALA A 69 -2.02 1.51 3.61
C ALA A 69 -1.50 2.12 4.91
N VAL A 70 -2.36 2.23 5.91
CA VAL A 70 -1.95 2.51 7.29
C VAL A 70 -2.02 1.19 8.04
N VAL A 71 -0.90 0.82 8.64
CA VAL A 71 -0.69 -0.45 9.33
C VAL A 71 -0.24 -0.16 10.75
N THR A 72 -0.88 -0.78 11.73
CA THR A 72 -0.51 -0.69 13.14
C THR A 72 0.66 -1.62 13.47
N ASP A 73 1.26 -1.44 14.65
CA ASP A 73 2.44 -2.23 15.06
C ASP A 73 2.16 -3.75 15.20
N ASP A 74 0.90 -4.15 15.35
CA ASP A 74 0.40 -5.54 15.35
C ASP A 74 0.10 -6.09 13.94
N LEU A 75 0.54 -5.40 12.88
CA LEU A 75 0.34 -5.78 11.47
C LEU A 75 -1.13 -5.79 11.03
N THR A 76 -1.96 -4.94 11.63
CA THR A 76 -3.36 -4.76 11.25
C THR A 76 -3.52 -3.59 10.27
N VAL A 77 -4.19 -3.83 9.14
CA VAL A 77 -4.50 -2.77 8.15
C VAL A 77 -5.74 -2.01 8.62
N VAL A 78 -5.55 -0.76 9.00
CA VAL A 78 -6.63 0.08 9.54
C VAL A 78 -7.22 1.02 8.50
N THR A 79 -6.49 1.38 7.44
CA THR A 79 -6.97 2.25 6.35
C THR A 79 -6.15 2.04 5.07
N THR A 80 -6.76 2.27 3.90
CA THR A 80 -6.09 2.28 2.59
C THR A 80 -6.53 3.49 1.78
N GLY A 81 -5.70 4.02 0.89
CA GLY A 81 -6.05 5.20 0.09
C GLY A 81 -5.16 5.40 -1.13
N HIS A 82 -5.61 6.27 -2.03
CA HIS A 82 -4.79 6.76 -3.15
C HIS A 82 -3.77 7.77 -2.64
N ARG A 83 -2.58 7.72 -3.20
CA ARG A 83 -1.49 8.64 -2.91
C ARG A 83 -1.53 9.77 -3.93
N THR A 84 -2.27 10.83 -3.62
CA THR A 84 -2.34 12.04 -4.45
C THR A 84 -1.17 12.99 -4.22
N GLU A 85 -0.43 12.81 -3.12
CA GLU A 85 0.70 13.65 -2.74
C GLU A 85 1.96 12.82 -2.40
N ARG A 86 3.11 13.37 -2.72
CA ARG A 86 4.40 12.74 -2.40
C ARG A 86 4.65 12.87 -0.90
N PHE A 87 4.60 11.76 -0.16
CA PHE A 87 5.13 11.72 1.21
C PHE A 87 6.57 12.24 1.23
N PHE A 88 6.78 13.35 1.93
CA PHE A 88 8.09 13.91 2.20
C PHE A 88 8.77 13.01 3.22
N ARG A 89 9.96 12.50 2.86
CA ARG A 89 10.81 11.79 3.81
C ARG A 89 11.30 12.83 4.82
N HIS A 90 10.93 12.66 6.08
CA HIS A 90 11.46 13.46 7.18
C HIS A 90 12.67 12.78 7.83
#